data_AF-A0A503XVX8-F1
#
_entry.id   AF-A0A503XVX8-F1
#
_cell.length_a   1.000
_cell.length_b   1.000
_cell.length_c   1.000
_cell.angle_alpha   90.00
_cell.angle_beta   90.00
_cell.angle_gamma   90.00
#
_symmetry.space_group_name_H-M   'P 1'
#
loop_
_entity.id
_entity.type
_entity.pdbx_description
1 polymer ?
#
loop_
_entity_poly.entity_id
_entity_poly.type
_entity_poly.pdbx_seq_one_letter_code
_entity_poly.pdbx_strand_id
1 'polypeptide(L)'
;MSSVQSDLLEGLSTRVVIPLMPSNIAPVPGRRLNPSFAINGRDHVMVTQFMSALTASELPDAEGNLSRHPDDIVAALGMLFQGF
;
A
#
# COMPACT_ATOMS: atom_id res chain seq x y z
N MET A 1 4.90 3.13 -4.73
CA MET A 1 4.54 2.75 -3.34
C MET A 1 3.52 3.76 -2.81
N SER A 2 2.73 3.39 -1.79
CA SER A 2 1.83 4.34 -1.11
C SER A 2 2.08 4.32 0.39
N SER A 3 2.10 5.50 1.02
CA SER A 3 2.09 5.62 2.48
C SER A 3 0.74 5.14 3.03
N VAL A 4 0.78 4.42 4.14
CA VAL A 4 -0.41 4.05 4.94
C VAL A 4 -0.34 4.61 6.36
N GLN A 5 0.71 5.39 6.65
CA GLN A 5 0.90 6.07 7.92
C GLN A 5 -0.05 7.27 8.05
N SER A 6 -0.63 7.44 9.25
CA SER A 6 -1.47 8.59 9.57
C SER A 6 -0.70 9.90 9.47
N ASP A 7 -1.36 10.94 8.97
CA ASP A 7 -0.81 12.29 8.88
C ASP A 7 -0.47 12.88 10.26
N LEU A 8 -1.09 12.38 11.35
CA LEU A 8 -0.73 12.74 12.72
C LEU A 8 0.72 12.36 13.08
N LEU A 9 1.32 11.44 12.33
CA LEU A 9 2.69 10.95 12.50
C LEU A 9 3.65 11.54 11.46
N GLU A 10 3.30 12.63 10.78
CA GLU A 10 4.14 13.25 9.74
C GLU A 10 5.51 13.73 10.24
N GLY A 11 5.63 14.03 11.54
CA GLY A 11 6.89 14.45 12.17
C GLY A 11 7.93 13.33 12.34
N LEU A 12 7.58 12.07 12.06
CA LEU A 12 8.54 10.97 12.07
C LEU A 12 9.43 11.01 10.81
N SER A 13 10.71 10.68 10.96
CA SER A 13 11.66 10.59 9.85
C SER A 13 11.43 9.38 8.93
N THR A 14 10.59 8.44 9.37
CA THR A 14 10.19 7.25 8.63
C THR A 14 8.72 7.27 8.28
N ARG A 15 8.39 6.59 7.19
CA ARG A 15 7.02 6.36 6.72
C ARG A 15 6.77 4.88 6.56
N VAL A 16 5.65 4.40 7.08
CA VAL A 16 5.13 3.06 6.77
C VAL A 16 4.50 3.09 5.39
N VAL A 17 5.02 2.24 4.49
CA VAL A 17 4.59 2.17 3.09
C VAL A 17 4.18 0.76 2.72
N ILE A 18 3.34 0.65 1.70
CA ILE A 18 3.01 -0.60 1.02
C ILE A 18 3.32 -0.44 -0.47
N PRO A 19 4.02 -1.40 -1.10
CA PRO A 19 4.27 -1.37 -2.53
C PRO A 19 2.99 -1.60 -3.35
N LEU A 20 2.92 -0.84 -4.45
CA LEU A 20 1.97 -1.05 -5.53
C LEU A 20 2.74 -1.64 -6.69
N MET A 21 2.36 -2.83 -7.13
CA MET A 21 3.03 -3.54 -8.22
C MET A 21 2.08 -3.67 -9.40
N PRO A 22 2.51 -3.41 -10.64
CA PRO A 22 1.72 -3.74 -11.82
C PRO A 22 1.27 -5.21 -11.79
N SER A 23 0.00 -5.47 -12.14
CA SER A 23 -0.61 -6.80 -12.01
C SER A 23 0.13 -7.92 -12.75
N ASN A 24 0.93 -7.59 -13.77
CA ASN A 24 1.72 -8.56 -14.53
C ASN A 24 3.00 -9.05 -13.81
N ILE A 25 3.47 -8.34 -12.77
CA ILE A 25 4.65 -8.71 -11.99
C ILE A 25 4.35 -8.92 -10.50
N ALA A 26 3.14 -8.58 -10.06
CA ALA A 26 2.70 -8.82 -8.70
C ALA A 26 2.61 -10.32 -8.40
N PRO A 27 2.87 -10.75 -7.14
CA PRO A 27 2.51 -12.10 -6.71
C PRO A 27 1.00 -12.30 -6.82
N VAL A 28 0.56 -13.57 -6.88
CA VAL A 28 -0.86 -13.93 -6.93
C VAL A 28 -1.61 -13.22 -5.79
N PRO A 29 -2.61 -12.37 -6.07
CA PRO A 29 -3.30 -11.61 -5.05
C PRO A 29 -4.05 -12.51 -4.05
N GLY A 30 -3.74 -12.37 -2.77
CA GLY A 30 -4.54 -12.98 -1.70
C GLY A 30 -5.88 -12.27 -1.56
N ARG A 31 -6.98 -13.03 -1.44
CA ARG A 31 -8.33 -12.46 -1.24
C ARG A 31 -8.33 -11.53 -0.02
N ARG A 32 -8.83 -10.30 -0.17
CA ARG A 32 -8.83 -9.20 0.83
C ARG A 32 -7.45 -8.70 1.25
N LEU A 33 -6.42 -9.53 1.23
CA LEU A 33 -5.05 -9.13 1.55
C LEU A 33 -4.47 -8.19 0.49
N ASN A 34 -4.70 -8.46 -0.80
CA ASN A 34 -4.04 -7.75 -1.91
C ASN A 34 -5.07 -7.10 -2.84
N PRO A 35 -5.69 -5.97 -2.44
CA PRO A 35 -6.62 -5.24 -3.30
C PRO A 35 -5.93 -4.74 -4.57
N SER A 36 -6.71 -4.62 -5.64
CA SER A 36 -6.26 -4.12 -6.95
C SER A 36 -6.89 -2.77 -7.23
N PHE A 37 -6.11 -1.86 -7.82
CA PHE A 37 -6.50 -0.48 -8.09
C PHE A 37 -6.16 -0.10 -9.53
N ALA A 38 -7.08 0.62 -10.18
CA ALA A 38 -6.80 1.26 -11.46
C ALA A 38 -6.14 2.62 -11.22
N ILE A 39 -4.85 2.73 -11.54
CA ILE A 39 -4.05 3.95 -11.39
C ILE A 39 -3.52 4.34 -12.77
N ASN A 40 -3.87 5.54 -13.24
CA ASN A 40 -3.49 6.04 -14.57
C ASN A 40 -3.83 5.05 -15.71
N GLY A 41 -4.99 4.38 -15.62
CA GLY A 41 -5.46 3.41 -16.60
C GLY A 41 -4.73 2.05 -16.58
N ARG A 42 -3.93 1.77 -15.54
CA ARG A 42 -3.22 0.50 -15.36
C ARG A 42 -3.59 -0.14 -14.03
N ASP A 43 -3.77 -1.45 -14.04
CA ASP A 43 -4.05 -2.22 -12.83
C ASP A 43 -2.77 -2.42 -12.02
N HIS A 44 -2.86 -2.06 -10.74
CA HIS A 44 -1.83 -2.27 -9.75
C HIS A 44 -2.39 -3.06 -8.58
N VAL A 45 -1.61 -3.98 -8.05
CA VAL A 45 -1.91 -4.75 -6.85
C VAL A 45 -1.16 -4.13 -5.69
N MET A 46 -1.87 -3.83 -4.60
CA MET A 46 -1.24 -3.52 -3.33
C MET A 46 -0.77 -4.82 -2.69
N VAL A 47 0.54 -4.94 -2.44
CA VAL A 47 1.15 -6.16 -1.92
C VAL A 47 1.36 -5.99 -0.42
N THR A 48 0.27 -6.11 0.34
CA THR A 48 0.17 -5.71 1.75
C THR A 48 1.19 -6.40 2.65
N GLN A 49 1.52 -7.66 2.39
CA GLN A 49 2.52 -8.41 3.13
C GLN A 49 3.97 -7.92 2.91
N PHE A 50 4.20 -7.02 1.96
CA PHE A 50 5.48 -6.35 1.74
C PHE A 50 5.52 -4.95 2.38
N MET A 51 4.62 -4.68 3.34
CA MET A 51 4.69 -3.48 4.15
C MET A 51 6.09 -3.32 4.76
N SER A 52 6.61 -2.10 4.69
CA SER A 52 7.93 -1.75 5.21
C SER A 52 7.95 -0.33 5.75
N ALA A 53 8.95 -0.01 6.57
CA ALA A 53 9.26 1.34 6.96
C ALA A 53 10.43 1.84 6.11
N LEU A 54 10.26 3.00 5.47
CA LEU A 54 11.32 3.68 4.71
C LEU A 54 11.58 5.06 5.31
N THR A 55 12.83 5.53 5.25
CA THR A 55 13.12 6.94 5.55
C THR A 55 12.55 7.85 4.45
N ALA A 56 12.30 9.12 4.79
CA ALA A 56 11.86 10.11 3.80
C ALA A 56 12.80 10.21 2.58
N SER A 57 14.10 9.97 2.76
CA SER A 57 15.11 9.96 1.69
C SER A 57 15.08 8.72 0.79
N GLU A 58 14.51 7.61 1.26
CA GLU A 58 14.44 6.34 0.52
C GLU A 58 13.10 6.17 -0.21
N LEU A 59 12.14 7.05 0.07
CA LEU A 59 10.81 7.00 -0.54
C LEU A 59 10.92 7.29 -2.04
N PRO A 60 10.61 6.32 -2.91
CA PRO A 60 10.52 6.58 -4.33
C PRO A 60 9.33 7.50 -4.62
N ASP A 61 9.35 8.16 -5.78
CA ASP A 61 8.23 8.97 -6.25
C ASP A 61 6.93 8.16 -6.14
N ALA A 62 5.91 8.77 -5.54
CA ALA A 62 4.64 8.12 -5.31
C ALA A 62 3.94 7.84 -6.64
N GLU A 63 4.02 6.60 -7.14
CA GLU A 63 3.39 6.19 -8.40
C GLU A 63 1.85 6.13 -8.37
N GLY A 64 1.21 6.58 -7.30
CA GLY A 64 -0.23 6.65 -7.20
C GLY A 64 -0.67 7.09 -5.81
N ASN A 65 -1.84 7.72 -5.73
CA ASN A 65 -2.44 8.14 -4.48
C ASN A 65 -3.63 7.23 -4.15
N LEU A 66 -3.52 6.44 -3.08
CA LEU A 66 -4.60 5.57 -2.59
C LEU A 66 -5.52 6.22 -1.56
N SER A 67 -5.43 7.55 -1.33
CA SER A 67 -6.28 8.27 -0.36
C SER A 67 -7.78 8.12 -0.65
N ARG A 68 -8.16 7.71 -1.87
CA ARG A 68 -9.55 7.43 -2.26
C ARG A 68 -10.04 6.02 -1.86
N HIS A 69 -9.17 5.18 -1.32
CA HIS A 69 -9.43 3.78 -0.98
C HIS A 69 -9.13 3.45 0.49
N PRO A 70 -9.53 4.28 1.48
CA PRO A 70 -9.17 4.04 2.88
C PRO A 70 -9.73 2.71 3.40
N ASP A 71 -10.96 2.33 3.00
CA ASP A 71 -11.60 1.10 3.45
C ASP A 71 -10.88 -0.16 2.94
N ASP A 72 -10.44 -0.17 1.67
CA ASP A 72 -9.68 -1.29 1.09
C ASP A 72 -8.32 -1.46 1.79
N ILE A 73 -7.66 -0.35 2.12
CA ILE A 73 -6.39 -0.36 2.85
C ILE A 73 -6.61 -0.91 4.25
N VAL A 74 -7.56 -0.37 5.00
CA VAL A 74 -7.85 -0.81 6.37
C VAL A 74 -8.26 -2.28 6.41
N ALA A 75 -9.08 -2.74 5.46
CA ALA A 75 -9.47 -4.14 5.35
C ALA A 75 -8.26 -5.05 5.06
N ALA A 76 -7.37 -4.64 4.16
CA ALA A 76 -6.15 -5.40 3.85
C ALA A 76 -5.20 -5.48 5.06
N LEU A 77 -5.06 -4.38 5.82
CA LEU A 77 -4.30 -4.36 7.06
C LEU A 77 -4.93 -5.24 8.14
N GLY A 78 -6.26 -5.19 8.28
CA GLY A 78 -7.03 -6.09 9.12
C GLY A 78 -6.78 -7.54 8.75
N MET A 79 -6.83 -7.88 7.46
CA MET A 79 -6.52 -9.22 6.97
C MET A 79 -5.07 -9.63 7.30
N LEU A 80 -4.09 -8.74 7.12
CA LEU A 80 -2.69 -9.03 7.44
C LEU A 80 -2.47 -9.34 8.92
N PHE A 81 -3.06 -8.54 9.81
CA PHE A 81 -2.80 -8.64 11.25
C PHE A 81 -3.78 -9.53 12.01
N GLN A 82 -4.99 -9.71 11.48
CA GLN A 82 -6.12 -10.30 12.21
C GLN A 82 -6.84 -11.41 11.41
N GLY A 83 -6.62 -11.51 10.10
CA GLY A 83 -7.00 -12.67 9.29
C GLY A 83 -8.47 -12.79 8.88
N PHE A 84 -9.25 -11.71 8.91
CA PHE A 84 -10.69 -11.71 8.56
C PHE A 84 -11.06 -10.77 7.42
#